data_AF-A0A364V382-F1
#
_entry.id   AF-A0A364V382-F1
#
_cell.length_a   1.000
_cell.length_b   1.000
_cell.length_c   1.000
_cell.angle_alpha   90.00
_cell.angle_beta   90.00
_cell.angle_gamma   90.00
#
_symmetry.space_group_name_H-M   'P 1'
#
loop_
_entity.id
_entity.type
_entity.pdbx_description
1 polymer ?
#
loop_
_entity_poly.entity_id
_entity_poly.type
_entity_poly.pdbx_seq_one_letter_code
_entity_poly.pdbx_strand_id
1 'polypeptide(L)'
;MTTIGEIFTIPDAVHQGDFVLRLTEGLQADKRKQTLQQYVVTPQLVQSFKQALSLIGSAVTGNSSKGAYLHGSFGSGKSHFMAVLDMILEGDADARAIPELAGVVRESNVWWEGGRYLV
;
A
#
# COMPACT_ATOMS: atom_id res chain seq x y z
N MET A 1 34.20 -16.85 6.20
CA MET A 1 32.90 -17.11 5.57
C MET A 1 31.88 -16.30 6.33
N THR A 2 31.10 -15.47 5.65
CA THR A 2 30.03 -14.71 6.30
C THR A 2 28.91 -15.66 6.69
N THR A 3 28.44 -15.60 7.93
CA THR A 3 27.31 -16.42 8.41
C THR A 3 25.98 -15.68 8.19
N ILE A 4 24.86 -16.42 8.15
CA ILE A 4 23.52 -15.81 8.04
C ILE A 4 23.26 -14.77 9.14
N GLY A 5 23.77 -15.02 10.36
CA GLY A 5 23.63 -14.08 11.49
C GLY A 5 24.44 -12.79 11.35
N GLU A 6 25.44 -12.76 10.47
CA GLU A 6 26.20 -11.55 10.13
C GLU A 6 25.53 -10.74 9.00
N ILE A 7 24.50 -11.29 8.36
CA ILE A 7 23.77 -10.66 7.24
C ILE A 7 22.43 -10.08 7.69
N PHE A 8 21.74 -10.77 8.60
CA PHE A 8 20.43 -10.36 9.08
C PHE A 8 20.48 -10.00 10.56
N THR A 9 19.90 -8.85 10.91
CA THR A 9 19.59 -8.53 12.30
C THR A 9 18.44 -9.44 12.75
N ILE A 10 18.74 -10.45 13.56
CA ILE A 10 17.74 -11.36 14.13
C ILE A 10 17.35 -10.83 15.51
N PRO A 11 16.07 -10.47 15.74
CA PRO A 11 15.62 -10.05 17.07
C PRO A 11 15.58 -11.24 18.04
N ASP A 12 15.93 -11.00 19.31
CA ASP A 12 15.94 -12.02 20.37
C ASP A 12 14.54 -12.58 20.69
N ALA A 13 13.48 -11.81 20.38
CA ALA A 13 12.09 -12.23 20.55
C ALA A 13 11.19 -11.57 19.50
N VAL A 14 10.15 -12.30 19.08
CA VAL A 14 9.11 -11.83 18.14
C VAL A 14 7.75 -12.26 18.67
N HIS A 15 6.78 -11.34 18.71
CA HIS A 15 5.42 -11.58 19.15
C HIS A 15 4.45 -11.56 17.96
N GLN A 16 3.29 -12.21 18.10
CA GLN A 16 2.28 -12.22 17.02
C GLN A 16 1.88 -10.82 16.54
N GLY A 17 1.87 -9.83 17.44
CA GLY A 17 1.57 -8.44 17.11
C GLY A 17 2.59 -7.79 16.18
N ASP A 18 3.84 -8.24 16.21
CA ASP A 18 4.95 -7.64 15.46
C ASP A 18 4.83 -7.89 13.95
N PHE A 19 4.07 -8.92 13.55
CA PHE A 19 3.76 -9.22 12.15
C PHE A 19 2.52 -8.49 11.63
N VAL A 20 1.78 -7.80 12.50
CA VAL A 20 0.51 -7.16 12.16
C VAL A 20 0.69 -5.66 12.16
N LEU A 21 0.85 -5.08 10.97
CA LEU A 21 0.79 -3.65 10.81
C LEU A 21 -0.63 -3.15 11.13
N ARG A 22 -0.74 -2.32 12.18
CA ARG A 22 -1.96 -1.59 12.49
C ARG A 22 -2.03 -0.37 11.58
N LEU A 23 -3.16 -0.17 10.91
CA LEU A 23 -3.32 0.91 9.93
C LEU A 23 -2.99 2.29 10.52
N THR A 24 -3.47 2.56 11.74
CA THR A 24 -3.21 3.82 12.47
C THR A 24 -1.75 4.04 12.83
N GLU A 25 -0.94 2.98 12.85
CA GLU A 25 0.51 3.05 13.11
C GLU A 25 1.29 3.19 11.80
N GLY A 26 0.92 2.47 10.76
CA GLY A 26 1.59 2.54 9.45
C GLY A 26 1.44 3.89 8.74
N LEU A 27 0.39 4.65 9.07
CA LEU A 27 0.14 5.99 8.52
C LEU A 27 0.85 7.12 9.29
N GLN A 28 1.51 6.83 10.42
CA GLN A 28 2.25 7.85 11.16
C GLN A 28 3.44 8.34 10.34
N ALA A 29 3.68 9.65 10.32
CA ALA A 29 4.67 10.28 9.43
C ALA A 29 6.08 9.70 9.55
N ASP A 30 6.49 9.31 10.76
CA ASP A 30 7.75 8.66 11.07
C ASP A 30 7.83 7.19 10.61
N LYS A 31 6.69 6.53 10.40
CA LYS A 31 6.60 5.11 10.04
C LYS A 31 6.22 4.84 8.58
N ARG A 32 5.74 5.83 7.83
CA ARG A 32 5.35 5.68 6.42
C ARG A 32 6.48 5.14 5.56
N LYS A 33 7.67 5.73 5.66
CA LYS A 33 8.84 5.28 4.89
C LYS A 33 9.21 3.82 5.18
N GLN A 34 9.19 3.43 6.46
CA GLN A 34 9.46 2.04 6.86
C GLN A 34 8.37 1.09 6.33
N THR A 35 7.10 1.51 6.40
CA THR A 35 5.95 0.76 5.89
C THR A 35 6.10 0.47 4.39
N LEU A 36 6.56 1.45 3.60
CA LEU A 36 6.81 1.28 2.17
C LEU A 36 8.02 0.38 1.90
N GLN A 37 9.13 0.56 2.64
CA GLN A 37 10.34 -0.26 2.49
C GLN A 37 10.10 -1.75 2.77
N GLN A 38 9.19 -2.07 3.67
CA GLN A 38 8.84 -3.45 4.02
C GLN A 38 7.74 -4.03 3.11
N TYR A 39 7.16 -3.24 2.21
CA TYR A 39 6.06 -3.68 1.38
C TYR A 39 6.53 -4.36 0.10
N VAL A 40 6.37 -5.68 0.04
CA VAL A 40 6.72 -6.48 -1.14
C VAL A 40 5.50 -6.59 -2.04
N VAL A 41 5.57 -5.98 -3.23
CA VAL A 41 4.49 -6.03 -4.21
C VAL A 41 4.61 -7.29 -5.07
N THR A 42 3.61 -8.16 -4.95
CA THR A 42 3.49 -9.36 -5.79
C THR A 42 2.65 -9.07 -7.04
N PRO A 43 2.72 -9.91 -8.09
CA PRO A 43 1.87 -9.74 -9.28
C PRO A 43 0.36 -9.72 -8.96
N GLN A 44 -0.08 -10.46 -7.94
CA GLN A 44 -1.47 -10.43 -7.50
C GLN A 44 -1.82 -9.08 -6.86
N LEU A 45 -0.93 -8.51 -6.05
CA LEU A 45 -1.13 -7.18 -5.47
C LEU A 45 -1.23 -6.10 -6.54
N VAL A 46 -0.42 -6.17 -7.60
CA VAL A 46 -0.54 -5.25 -8.75
C VAL A 46 -1.95 -5.25 -9.32
N GLN A 47 -2.56 -6.43 -9.49
CA GLN A 47 -3.94 -6.54 -9.95
C GLN A 47 -4.95 -5.98 -8.94
N SER A 48 -4.76 -6.25 -7.65
CA SER A 48 -5.62 -5.71 -6.59
C SER A 48 -5.57 -4.17 -6.53
N PHE A 49 -4.39 -3.57 -6.66
CA PHE A 49 -4.25 -2.10 -6.74
C PHE A 49 -4.89 -1.54 -8.01
N LYS A 50 -4.71 -2.20 -9.15
CA LYS A 50 -5.35 -1.82 -10.40
C LYS A 50 -6.88 -1.80 -10.27
N GLN A 51 -7.45 -2.83 -9.67
CA GLN A 51 -8.90 -2.90 -9.42
C GLN A 51 -9.36 -1.80 -8.45
N ALA A 52 -8.63 -1.58 -7.36
CA ALA A 52 -8.95 -0.54 -6.38
C ALA A 52 -8.93 0.86 -6.99
N LEU A 53 -7.85 1.24 -7.68
CA LEU A 53 -7.74 2.57 -8.30
C LEU A 53 -8.73 2.73 -9.47
N SER A 54 -9.02 1.67 -10.22
CA SER A 54 -10.07 1.72 -11.25
C SER A 54 -11.45 1.95 -10.66
N LEU A 55 -11.76 1.31 -9.52
CA LEU A 55 -13.04 1.51 -8.83
C LEU A 55 -13.18 2.96 -8.36
N ILE A 56 -12.14 3.49 -7.71
CA ILE A 56 -12.09 4.88 -7.21
C ILE A 56 -12.21 5.86 -8.37
N GLY A 57 -11.42 5.69 -9.43
CA GLY A 57 -11.50 6.53 -10.63
C GLY A 57 -12.91 6.55 -11.23
N SER A 58 -13.55 5.39 -11.34
CA SER A 58 -14.93 5.30 -11.86
C SER A 58 -15.98 5.96 -10.96
N ALA A 59 -15.75 6.00 -9.65
CA ALA A 59 -16.61 6.68 -8.68
C ALA A 59 -16.47 8.21 -8.81
N VAL A 60 -15.22 8.69 -8.90
CA VAL A 60 -14.87 10.10 -9.11
C VAL A 60 -15.44 10.61 -10.43
N THR A 61 -15.16 9.94 -11.56
CA THR A 61 -15.61 10.39 -12.88
C THR A 61 -17.12 10.31 -13.04
N GLY A 62 -17.75 9.31 -12.40
CA GLY A 62 -19.19 9.11 -12.44
C GLY A 62 -19.99 9.94 -11.43
N ASN A 63 -19.31 10.73 -10.59
CA ASN A 63 -19.91 11.45 -9.45
C ASN A 63 -20.88 10.54 -8.65
N SER A 64 -20.40 9.36 -8.28
CA SER A 64 -21.21 8.31 -7.65
C SER A 64 -20.45 7.66 -6.50
N SER A 65 -21.18 7.23 -5.47
CA SER A 65 -20.60 6.49 -4.34
C SER A 65 -20.50 5.01 -4.66
N LYS A 66 -19.29 4.46 -4.56
CA LYS A 66 -19.03 3.02 -4.73
C LYS A 66 -18.29 2.48 -3.52
N GLY A 67 -18.59 1.23 -3.16
CA GLY A 67 -17.92 0.51 -2.09
C GLY A 67 -17.40 -0.84 -2.57
N ALA A 68 -16.36 -1.33 -1.90
CA ALA A 68 -15.84 -2.68 -2.11
C ALA A 68 -15.40 -3.28 -0.78
N TYR A 69 -15.44 -4.61 -0.71
CA TYR A 69 -14.94 -5.37 0.42
C TYR A 69 -13.52 -5.87 0.13
N LEU A 70 -12.58 -5.51 1.00
CA LEU A 70 -11.24 -6.10 0.98
C LEU A 70 -11.27 -7.41 1.76
N HIS A 71 -11.22 -8.54 1.04
CA HIS A 71 -11.24 -9.87 1.64
C HIS A 71 -9.85 -10.50 1.69
N GLY A 72 -9.57 -11.25 2.76
CA GLY A 72 -8.30 -11.96 2.95
C GLY A 72 -8.21 -12.55 4.36
N SER A 73 -7.44 -13.62 4.52
CA SER A 73 -7.21 -14.27 5.81
C SER A 73 -6.51 -13.36 6.82
N PHE A 74 -6.49 -13.74 8.10
CA PHE A 74 -5.68 -13.05 9.10
C PHE A 74 -4.20 -13.06 8.68
N GLY A 75 -3.51 -11.93 8.85
CA GLY A 75 -2.10 -11.77 8.44
C GLY A 75 -1.86 -11.62 6.93
N SER A 76 -2.90 -11.59 6.08
CA SER A 76 -2.75 -11.48 4.62
C SER A 76 -2.38 -10.08 4.11
N GLY A 77 -2.00 -9.15 4.99
CA GLY A 77 -1.58 -7.79 4.60
C GLY A 77 -2.71 -6.80 4.27
N LYS A 78 -3.97 -7.04 4.66
CA LYS A 78 -5.10 -6.14 4.34
C LYS A 78 -4.88 -4.69 4.83
N SER A 79 -4.46 -4.51 6.07
CA SER A 79 -4.17 -3.18 6.63
C SER A 79 -3.00 -2.52 5.92
N HIS A 80 -1.97 -3.29 5.54
CA HIS A 80 -0.81 -2.79 4.81
C HIS A 80 -1.19 -2.36 3.39
N PHE A 81 -2.04 -3.14 2.71
CA PHE A 81 -2.62 -2.76 1.42
C PHE A 81 -3.39 -1.44 1.51
N MET A 82 -4.22 -1.26 2.55
CA MET A 82 -4.95 0.00 2.76
C MET A 82 -4.01 1.17 3.07
N ALA A 83 -2.96 0.97 3.88
CA ALA A 83 -1.98 2.01 4.15
C ALA A 83 -1.24 2.46 2.88
N VAL A 84 -0.85 1.51 2.03
CA VAL A 84 -0.15 1.83 0.77
C VAL A 84 -1.10 2.49 -0.23
N LEU A 85 -2.36 2.03 -0.31
CA LEU A 85 -3.37 2.66 -1.15
C LEU A 85 -3.62 4.12 -0.74
N ASP A 86 -3.75 4.36 0.56
CA ASP A 86 -3.91 5.69 1.15
C ASP A 86 -2.74 6.62 0.78
N MET A 87 -1.49 6.18 1.05
CA MET A 87 -0.30 6.95 0.69
C MET A 87 -0.20 7.23 -0.81
N ILE A 88 -0.55 6.24 -1.65
CA ILE A 88 -0.65 6.45 -3.09
C ILE A 88 -1.63 7.60 -3.36
N LEU A 89 -2.88 7.51 -2.89
CA LEU A 89 -3.97 8.47 -3.12
C LEU A 89 -3.67 9.89 -2.62
N GLU A 90 -2.92 10.03 -1.52
CA GLU A 90 -2.44 11.32 -1.02
C GLU A 90 -1.37 11.97 -1.92
N GLY A 91 -0.80 11.22 -2.86
CA GLY A 91 0.26 11.70 -3.74
C GLY A 91 1.67 11.50 -3.18
N ASP A 92 1.86 10.62 -2.21
CA ASP A 92 3.16 10.31 -1.63
C ASP A 92 4.16 9.86 -2.71
N ALA A 93 5.28 10.58 -2.81
CA ALA A 93 6.25 10.37 -3.87
C ALA A 93 6.92 8.98 -3.77
N ASP A 94 7.19 8.51 -2.55
CA ASP A 94 7.84 7.21 -2.33
C ASP A 94 6.86 6.07 -2.64
N ALA A 95 5.60 6.20 -2.22
CA ALA A 95 4.57 5.19 -2.50
C ALA A 95 4.28 5.07 -4.00
N ARG A 96 4.26 6.20 -4.72
CA ARG A 96 4.06 6.24 -6.17
C ARG A 96 5.28 5.80 -6.96
N ALA A 97 6.46 5.82 -6.35
CA ALA A 97 7.72 5.38 -6.96
C ALA A 97 7.94 3.86 -6.87
N ILE A 98 7.03 3.10 -6.22
CA ILE A 98 7.12 1.63 -6.18
C ILE A 98 7.14 1.08 -7.63
N PRO A 99 8.25 0.45 -8.07
CA PRO A 99 8.45 0.09 -9.47
C PRO A 99 7.34 -0.79 -10.04
N GLU A 100 6.89 -1.77 -9.26
CA GLU A 100 5.86 -2.74 -9.64
C GLU A 100 4.49 -2.07 -9.83
N LEU A 101 4.23 -0.95 -9.15
CA LEU A 101 2.97 -0.20 -9.22
C LEU A 101 3.03 0.99 -10.20
N ALA A 102 4.20 1.36 -10.70
CA ALA A 102 4.38 2.52 -11.57
C ALA A 102 3.43 2.52 -12.78
N GLY A 103 3.20 1.36 -13.39
CA GLY A 103 2.25 1.22 -14.50
C GLY A 103 0.80 1.50 -14.08
N VAL A 104 0.39 0.96 -12.93
CA VAL A 104 -0.96 1.13 -12.36
C VAL A 104 -1.21 2.58 -11.93
N VAL A 105 -0.22 3.22 -11.30
CA VAL A 105 -0.28 4.65 -10.93
C VAL A 105 -0.39 5.52 -12.17
N ARG A 106 0.44 5.28 -13.20
CA ARG A 106 0.41 6.02 -14.46
C ARG A 106 -0.94 5.93 -15.16
N GLU A 107 -1.52 4.73 -15.23
CA GLU A 107 -2.87 4.53 -15.80
C GLU A 107 -3.93 5.32 -15.02
N SER A 108 -3.77 5.46 -13.71
CA SER A 108 -4.73 6.13 -12.82
C SER A 108 -4.64 7.66 -12.88
N ASN A 109 -3.53 8.23 -13.38
CA ASN A 109 -3.39 9.69 -13.50
C ASN A 109 -4.48 10.32 -14.37
N VAL A 110 -5.08 9.58 -15.31
CA VAL A 110 -6.13 10.08 -16.21
C VAL A 110 -7.31 10.73 -15.47
N TRP A 111 -7.66 10.23 -14.28
CA TRP A 111 -8.78 10.75 -13.49
C TRP A 111 -8.32 11.56 -12.28
N TRP A 112 -7.05 11.50 -11.92
CA TRP A 112 -6.51 12.03 -10.67
C TRP A 112 -5.67 13.30 -10.88
N GLU A 113 -4.92 13.38 -11.98
CA GLU A 113 -4.02 14.50 -12.23
C GLU A 113 -4.80 15.82 -12.36
N GLY A 114 -4.38 16.83 -11.60
CA GLY A 114 -5.04 18.13 -11.53
C GLY A 114 -6.29 18.19 -10.65
N GLY A 115 -6.77 17.04 -10.14
CA GLY A 115 -7.86 16.98 -9.16
C GLY A 115 -7.40 17.26 -7.74
N ARG A 116 -8.32 17.73 -6.88
CA ARG A 116 -8.11 17.85 -5.44
C ARG A 116 -9.06 16.90 -4.74
N TYR A 117 -8.50 15.88 -4.09
CA TYR A 117 -9.24 14.85 -3.38
C TYR A 117 -8.96 14.96 -1.90
N LEU A 118 -9.99 14.72 -1.10
CA LEU A 118 -9.80 14.39 0.31
C LEU A 118 -9.60 12.88 0.38
N VAL A 119 -8.51 12.47 1.02
CA VAL A 119 -8.13 11.09 1.28
C VAL A 119 -8.13 10.90 2.79
#